data_AF-X1ULS6-F1
#
_entry.id   AF-X1ULS6-F1
#
_cell.length_a   1.000
_cell.length_b   1.000
_cell.length_c   1.000
_cell.angle_alpha   90.00
_cell.angle_beta   90.00
_cell.angle_gamma   90.00
#
_symmetry.space_group_name_H-M   'P 1'
#
loop_
_entity.id
_entity.type
_entity.pdbx_description
1 polymer ?
#
loop_
_entity_poly.entity_id
_entity_poly.type
_entity_poly.pdbx_seq_one_letter_code
_entity_poly.pdbx_strand_id
1 'polypeptide(L)'
;DFISTVPGLVAVNFPARDLARLKTFHRIAQNTGRKLVLSFKHAYLLEQFSALGDDMYPSIDDPHLCFYTDRKGWGLAGRDDYPQNIVEQDYYTWERRYLYRDNTLNFREVRENQEQYLFYCNYFQLNELIDVMPKPGSHYVRSVCEPFNEEMLFDERRVRNWLDLLGLGEAFQVHASGHASYPELKKMVEDINPKKVIPVHTEHPELFKQMHDNVECPKLRAQ
;
A
#
# COMPACT_ATOMS: atom_id res chain seq x y z
N ASP A 1 -4.28 14.82 11.52
CA ASP A 1 -4.48 14.97 12.97
C ASP A 1 -4.05 13.73 13.75
N PHE A 2 -4.57 12.53 13.46
CA PHE A 2 -4.16 11.31 14.18
C PHE A 2 -2.66 10.95 14.02
N ILE A 3 -2.15 10.89 12.79
CA ILE A 3 -0.76 10.44 12.53
C ILE A 3 0.28 11.37 13.19
N SER A 4 0.01 12.67 13.25
CA SER A 4 0.88 13.66 13.91
C SER A 4 0.99 13.47 15.43
N THR A 5 0.02 12.80 16.06
CA THR A 5 0.02 12.57 17.52
C THR A 5 0.64 11.23 17.92
N VAL A 6 0.95 10.35 16.96
CA VAL A 6 1.54 9.04 17.25
C VAL A 6 3.02 9.24 17.63
N PRO A 7 3.48 8.79 18.82
CA PRO A 7 4.88 8.96 19.23
C PRO A 7 5.82 7.91 18.65
N GLY A 8 5.29 6.76 18.21
CA GLY A 8 6.06 5.64 17.68
C GLY A 8 6.01 5.52 16.15
N LEU A 9 6.24 4.29 15.69
CA LEU A 9 6.10 3.91 14.30
C LEU A 9 4.64 4.03 13.86
N VAL A 10 4.41 4.53 12.64
CA VAL A 10 3.12 4.39 11.97
C VAL A 10 3.30 3.45 10.79
N ALA A 11 2.93 2.19 10.96
CA ALA A 11 2.88 1.25 9.86
C ALA A 11 1.64 1.54 9.01
N VAL A 12 1.77 1.55 7.69
CA VAL A 12 0.69 1.87 6.75
C VAL A 12 0.55 0.76 5.72
N ASN A 13 -0.68 0.37 5.43
CA ASN A 13 -0.98 -0.64 4.42
C ASN A 13 -1.95 -0.09 3.38
N PHE A 14 -1.54 -0.13 2.12
CA PHE A 14 -2.36 0.20 0.97
C PHE A 14 -1.95 -0.68 -0.22
N PRO A 15 -2.79 -0.82 -1.28
CA PRO A 15 -2.41 -1.63 -2.42
C PRO A 15 -1.16 -1.07 -3.11
N ALA A 16 -0.15 -1.90 -3.36
CA ALA A 16 1.16 -1.44 -3.86
C ALA A 16 1.12 -0.67 -5.20
N ARG A 17 0.03 -0.81 -5.96
CA ARG A 17 -0.18 -0.13 -7.25
C ARG A 17 -1.16 1.05 -7.16
N ASP A 18 -1.70 1.35 -5.98
CA ASP A 18 -2.58 2.48 -5.75
C ASP A 18 -1.73 3.75 -5.55
N LEU A 19 -1.43 4.40 -6.67
CA LEU A 19 -0.63 5.62 -6.69
C LEU A 19 -1.35 6.83 -6.08
N ALA A 20 -2.69 6.85 -6.09
CA ALA A 20 -3.45 7.89 -5.42
C ALA A 20 -3.27 7.79 -3.90
N ARG A 21 -3.25 6.56 -3.36
CA ARG A 21 -2.96 6.33 -1.95
C ARG A 21 -1.50 6.59 -1.60
N LEU A 22 -0.56 6.24 -2.48
CA LEU A 22 0.85 6.63 -2.33
C LEU A 22 0.98 8.15 -2.20
N LYS A 23 0.37 8.94 -3.10
CA LYS A 23 0.36 10.42 -3.01
C LYS A 23 -0.25 10.92 -1.70
N THR A 24 -1.31 10.26 -1.25
CA THR A 24 -1.95 10.62 0.02
C THR A 24 -1.00 10.43 1.20
N PHE A 25 -0.35 9.26 1.30
CA PHE A 25 0.61 9.00 2.38
C PHE A 25 1.89 9.83 2.25
N HIS A 26 2.35 10.14 1.04
CA HIS A 26 3.48 11.04 0.82
C HIS A 26 3.17 12.45 1.33
N ARG A 27 1.99 12.98 1.01
CA ARG A 27 1.52 14.27 1.55
C ARG A 27 1.38 14.25 3.08
N ILE A 28 0.93 13.13 3.66
CA ILE A 28 0.88 12.98 5.13
C ILE A 28 2.30 12.99 5.70
N ALA A 29 3.26 12.32 5.05
CA ALA A 29 4.66 12.31 5.46
C ALA A 29 5.20 13.75 5.51
N GLN A 30 5.01 14.52 4.43
CA GLN A 30 5.37 15.93 4.34
C GLN A 30 4.74 16.76 5.47
N ASN A 31 3.43 16.65 5.66
CA ASN A 31 2.71 17.45 6.65
C ASN A 31 3.04 17.09 8.10
N THR A 32 3.59 15.89 8.34
CA THR A 32 3.96 15.41 9.69
C THR A 32 5.46 15.48 9.94
N GLY A 33 6.26 15.92 8.96
CA GLY A 33 7.72 15.91 9.04
C GLY A 33 8.33 14.51 9.06
N ARG A 34 7.56 13.49 8.70
CA ARG A 34 7.99 12.08 8.61
C ARG A 34 8.42 11.76 7.18
N LYS A 35 9.12 10.65 7.02
CA LYS A 35 9.42 10.04 5.71
C LYS A 35 8.55 8.83 5.47
N LEU A 36 7.99 8.71 4.27
CA LEU A 36 7.28 7.54 3.81
C LEU A 36 8.31 6.50 3.32
N VAL A 37 8.40 5.40 4.04
CA VAL A 37 9.29 4.29 3.74
C VAL A 37 8.54 3.28 2.88
N LEU A 38 8.98 3.06 1.65
CA LEU A 38 8.33 2.23 0.64
C LEU A 38 9.19 1.03 0.24
N SER A 39 8.60 -0.02 -0.34
CA SER A 39 9.41 -1.11 -0.93
C SER A 39 10.09 -0.72 -2.25
N PHE A 40 11.10 -1.48 -2.68
CA PHE A 40 11.77 -1.30 -3.98
C PHE A 40 10.83 -1.43 -5.20
N LYS A 41 9.71 -2.13 -5.06
CA LYS A 41 8.69 -2.17 -6.12
C LYS A 41 8.07 -0.80 -6.36
N HIS A 42 7.89 0.01 -5.32
CA HIS A 42 7.43 1.39 -5.47
C HIS A 42 8.52 2.28 -6.07
N ALA A 43 9.79 2.11 -5.66
CA ALA A 43 10.92 2.82 -6.27
C ALA A 43 10.94 2.63 -7.79
N TYR A 44 10.85 1.36 -8.22
CA TYR A 44 10.79 1.01 -9.63
C TYR A 44 9.58 1.64 -10.33
N LEU A 45 8.40 1.56 -9.71
CA LEU A 45 7.18 2.14 -10.27
C LEU A 45 7.31 3.66 -10.48
N LEU A 46 7.81 4.39 -9.48
CA LEU A 46 8.04 5.84 -9.54
C LEU A 46 9.05 6.21 -10.65
N GLU A 47 10.13 5.44 -10.82
CA GLU A 47 11.07 5.65 -11.92
C GLU A 47 10.40 5.45 -13.29
N GLN A 48 9.52 4.45 -13.44
CA GLN A 48 8.81 4.24 -14.71
C GLN A 48 7.92 5.44 -15.06
N PHE A 49 7.20 6.02 -14.09
CA PHE A 49 6.42 7.23 -14.33
C PHE A 49 7.28 8.44 -14.64
N SER A 50 8.37 8.64 -13.89
CA SER A 50 9.31 9.73 -14.16
C SER A 50 9.92 9.63 -15.57
N ALA A 51 10.26 8.42 -16.03
CA ALA A 51 10.78 8.20 -17.39
C ALA A 51 9.77 8.53 -18.50
N LEU A 52 8.47 8.47 -18.20
CA LEU A 52 7.39 8.88 -19.11
C LEU A 52 7.14 10.40 -19.07
N GLY A 53 7.88 11.15 -18.24
CA GLY A 53 7.70 12.59 -18.06
C GLY A 53 6.51 12.95 -17.17
N ASP A 54 6.01 12.01 -16.38
CA ASP A 54 4.94 12.26 -15.41
C ASP A 54 5.51 12.88 -14.13
N ASP A 55 5.17 14.15 -13.87
CA ASP A 55 5.57 14.92 -12.69
C ASP A 55 4.51 14.89 -11.57
N MET A 56 3.44 14.11 -11.74
CA MET A 56 2.37 14.00 -10.75
C MET A 56 2.76 13.23 -9.50
N TYR A 57 3.87 12.49 -9.54
CA TYR A 57 4.37 11.63 -8.46
C TYR A 57 5.75 12.08 -7.98
N PRO A 58 6.08 11.87 -6.70
CA PRO A 58 7.39 12.23 -6.18
C PRO A 58 8.51 11.45 -6.89
N SER A 59 9.63 12.13 -7.12
CA SER A 59 10.88 11.46 -7.52
C SER A 59 11.33 10.49 -6.43
N ILE A 60 12.07 9.45 -6.81
CA ILE A 60 12.72 8.55 -5.86
C ILE A 60 13.78 9.25 -4.99
N ASP A 61 14.20 10.46 -5.36
CA ASP A 61 15.10 11.32 -4.59
C ASP A 61 14.35 12.34 -3.70
N ASP A 62 13.02 12.25 -3.60
CA ASP A 62 12.24 13.13 -2.73
C ASP A 62 12.68 12.97 -1.26
N PRO A 63 12.92 14.09 -0.53
CA PRO A 63 13.47 14.04 0.83
C PRO A 63 12.53 13.38 1.86
N HIS A 64 11.25 13.25 1.54
CA HIS A 64 10.25 12.57 2.37
C HIS A 64 10.03 11.12 1.93
N LEU A 65 10.85 10.57 1.03
CA LEU A 65 10.82 9.17 0.64
C LEU A 65 12.09 8.44 1.07
N CYS A 66 11.87 7.26 1.63
CA CYS A 66 12.90 6.26 1.87
C CYS A 66 12.45 4.92 1.27
N PHE A 67 13.41 4.03 1.03
CA PHE A 67 13.12 2.70 0.52
C PHE A 67 13.60 1.62 1.48
N TYR A 68 12.77 0.63 1.74
CA TYR A 68 13.07 -0.43 2.69
C TYR A 68 13.70 -1.64 2.01
N THR A 69 14.83 -2.07 2.57
CA THR A 69 15.54 -3.29 2.20
C THR A 69 14.90 -4.47 2.93
N ASP A 70 13.88 -5.08 2.31
CA ASP A 70 13.22 -6.28 2.85
C ASP A 70 14.25 -7.39 3.14
N ARG A 71 14.09 -8.12 4.26
CA ARG A 71 14.87 -9.34 4.51
C ARG A 71 14.32 -10.49 3.65
N LYS A 72 15.14 -11.01 2.74
CA LYS A 72 14.74 -12.06 1.79
C LYS A 72 15.13 -13.45 2.27
N GLY A 73 15.49 -14.35 1.37
CA GLY A 73 15.67 -15.77 1.67
C GLY A 73 16.77 -16.03 2.69
N TRP A 74 17.90 -15.34 2.56
CA TRP A 74 19.02 -15.42 3.51
C TRP A 74 18.94 -14.37 4.61
N GLY A 75 18.11 -13.34 4.42
CA GLY A 75 17.81 -12.33 5.44
C GLY A 75 19.00 -11.43 5.73
N LEU A 76 19.79 -11.09 4.69
CA LEU A 76 21.06 -10.37 4.81
C LEU A 76 20.93 -8.84 4.84
N ALA A 77 19.73 -8.28 4.68
CA ALA A 77 19.50 -6.85 4.80
C ALA A 77 19.96 -6.33 6.19
N GLY A 78 20.76 -5.26 6.23
CA GLY A 78 21.28 -4.68 7.48
C GLY A 78 22.31 -5.56 8.21
N ARG A 79 22.98 -6.47 7.50
CA ARG A 79 24.07 -7.30 8.01
C ARG A 79 25.41 -6.80 7.47
N ASP A 80 26.21 -6.21 8.36
CA ASP A 80 27.54 -5.70 8.04
C ASP A 80 28.64 -6.78 8.14
N ASP A 81 28.26 -7.98 8.59
CA ASP A 81 29.14 -9.14 8.75
C ASP A 81 29.26 -10.02 7.50
N TYR A 82 28.64 -9.61 6.38
CA TYR A 82 28.72 -10.29 5.09
C TYR A 82 29.30 -9.40 3.99
N PRO A 83 30.10 -9.95 3.05
CA PRO A 83 30.54 -9.20 1.87
C PRO A 83 29.35 -8.72 1.03
N GLN A 84 29.45 -7.51 0.44
CA GLN A 84 28.38 -6.91 -0.36
C GLN A 84 27.89 -7.82 -1.49
N ASN A 85 28.80 -8.49 -2.19
CA ASN A 85 28.44 -9.41 -3.28
C ASN A 85 27.61 -10.62 -2.82
N ILE A 86 27.67 -10.98 -1.53
CA ILE A 86 26.82 -12.03 -0.95
C ILE A 86 25.45 -11.46 -0.58
N VAL A 87 25.41 -10.24 -0.03
CA VAL A 87 24.15 -9.53 0.25
C VAL A 87 23.34 -9.36 -1.03
N GLU A 88 23.96 -8.89 -2.13
CA GLU A 88 23.30 -8.71 -3.41
C GLU A 88 22.67 -9.99 -3.99
N GLN A 89 23.23 -11.16 -3.69
CA GLN A 89 22.72 -12.45 -4.17
C GLN A 89 21.36 -12.81 -3.56
N ASP A 90 21.02 -12.25 -2.39
CA ASP A 90 19.70 -12.41 -1.77
C ASP A 90 18.60 -11.61 -2.52
N TYR A 91 19.00 -10.71 -3.43
CA TYR A 91 18.10 -9.82 -4.18
C TYR A 91 18.11 -10.11 -5.68
N TYR A 92 16.97 -9.84 -6.31
CA TYR A 92 16.86 -9.90 -7.76
C TYR A 92 17.74 -8.82 -8.41
N THR A 93 18.26 -9.09 -9.60
CA THR A 93 19.15 -8.16 -10.32
C THR A 93 18.58 -6.75 -10.44
N TRP A 94 17.28 -6.60 -10.64
CA TRP A 94 16.62 -5.29 -10.77
C TRP A 94 16.57 -4.50 -9.46
N GLU A 95 16.60 -5.17 -8.31
CA GLU A 95 16.53 -4.53 -6.99
C GLU A 95 17.87 -3.99 -6.53
N ARG A 96 18.97 -4.59 -6.99
CA ARG A 96 20.33 -4.31 -6.50
C ARG A 96 20.71 -2.84 -6.63
N ARG A 97 20.21 -2.17 -7.66
CA ARG A 97 20.42 -0.72 -7.87
C ARG A 97 19.82 0.17 -6.78
N TYR A 98 18.89 -0.35 -5.97
CA TYR A 98 18.30 0.38 -4.86
C TYR A 98 18.96 0.05 -3.51
N LEU A 99 19.77 -1.01 -3.41
CA LEU A 99 20.34 -1.47 -2.13
C LEU A 99 21.24 -0.43 -1.45
N TYR A 100 21.98 0.34 -2.24
CA TYR A 100 23.06 1.21 -1.77
C TYR A 100 22.80 2.69 -2.00
N ARG A 101 21.52 3.09 -1.97
CA ARG A 101 21.14 4.50 -2.07
C ARG A 101 21.15 5.14 -0.69
N ASP A 102 21.42 6.44 -0.63
CA ASP A 102 21.45 7.21 0.61
C ASP A 102 20.10 7.21 1.35
N ASN A 103 18.99 7.00 0.63
CA ASN A 103 17.65 6.91 1.21
C ASN A 103 17.13 5.48 1.36
N THR A 104 17.99 4.46 1.29
CA THR A 104 17.62 3.07 1.54
C THR A 104 17.87 2.71 3.00
N LEU A 105 16.85 2.15 3.66
CA LEU A 105 16.82 1.82 5.08
C LEU A 105 16.62 0.32 5.29
N ASN A 106 17.34 -0.24 6.25
CA ASN A 106 17.11 -1.59 6.76
C ASN A 106 16.37 -1.57 8.10
N PHE A 107 16.04 -2.76 8.63
CA PHE A 107 15.27 -2.92 9.86
C PHE A 107 15.88 -2.19 11.08
N ARG A 108 17.21 -2.09 11.17
CA ARG A 108 17.90 -1.42 12.29
C ARG A 108 17.64 0.08 12.28
N GLU A 109 17.77 0.70 11.10
CA GLU A 109 17.56 2.14 10.92
C GLU A 109 16.12 2.52 11.22
N VAL A 110 15.15 1.70 10.77
CA VAL A 110 13.73 1.87 11.09
C VAL A 110 13.47 1.66 12.59
N ARG A 111 14.06 0.63 13.20
CA ARG A 111 13.92 0.33 14.64
C ARG A 111 14.41 1.48 15.52
N GLU A 112 15.53 2.11 15.16
CA GLU A 112 16.15 3.17 15.94
C GLU A 112 15.35 4.49 15.86
N ASN A 113 14.80 4.81 14.67
CA ASN A 113 14.21 6.12 14.37
C ASN A 113 12.70 6.06 14.03
N GLN A 114 11.95 5.18 14.67
CA GLN A 114 10.55 4.87 14.34
C GLN A 114 9.61 6.08 14.22
N GLU A 115 9.80 7.10 15.06
CA GLU A 115 9.02 8.33 15.08
C GLU A 115 9.17 9.17 13.81
N GLN A 116 10.22 8.95 13.03
CA GLN A 116 10.49 9.66 11.78
C GLN A 116 9.78 9.02 10.59
N TYR A 117 9.15 7.85 10.75
CA TYR A 117 8.72 7.04 9.63
C TYR A 117 7.21 6.77 9.57
N LEU A 118 6.68 6.82 8.34
CA LEU A 118 5.48 6.10 7.92
C LEU A 118 5.95 4.86 7.16
N PHE A 119 5.77 3.68 7.73
CA PHE A 119 6.38 2.45 7.22
C PHE A 119 5.38 1.63 6.42
N TYR A 120 5.57 1.53 5.10
CA TYR A 120 4.74 0.65 4.28
C TYR A 120 4.94 -0.81 4.70
N CYS A 121 3.85 -1.44 5.15
CA CYS A 121 3.84 -2.81 5.65
C CYS A 121 2.55 -3.50 5.22
N ASN A 122 2.61 -4.26 4.14
CA ASN A 122 1.47 -5.07 3.70
C ASN A 122 1.40 -6.40 4.46
N TYR A 123 0.37 -7.20 4.14
CA TYR A 123 0.15 -8.52 4.73
C TYR A 123 1.39 -9.42 4.70
N PHE A 124 2.13 -9.43 3.58
CA PHE A 124 3.31 -10.28 3.39
C PHE A 124 4.57 -9.76 4.08
N GLN A 125 4.54 -8.54 4.62
CA GLN A 125 5.65 -7.90 5.32
C GLN A 125 5.40 -7.76 6.82
N LEU A 126 4.32 -8.35 7.36
CA LEU A 126 4.04 -8.32 8.80
C LEU A 126 5.18 -8.95 9.62
N ASN A 127 5.89 -9.93 9.05
CA ASN A 127 7.07 -10.55 9.66
C ASN A 127 8.23 -9.54 9.86
N GLU A 128 8.36 -8.52 9.01
CA GLU A 128 9.41 -7.49 9.15
C GLU A 128 9.26 -6.74 10.49
N LEU A 129 8.04 -6.64 11.01
CA LEU A 129 7.78 -5.97 12.28
C LEU A 129 8.39 -6.70 13.49
N ILE A 130 8.74 -8.00 13.36
CA ILE A 130 9.51 -8.71 14.39
C ILE A 130 10.89 -8.05 14.55
N ASP A 131 11.51 -7.70 13.44
CA ASP A 131 12.82 -7.06 13.43
C ASP A 131 12.71 -5.54 13.62
N VAL A 132 11.67 -4.88 13.13
CA VAL A 132 11.49 -3.45 13.40
C VAL A 132 11.19 -3.18 14.88
N MET A 133 10.54 -4.14 15.57
CA MET A 133 10.16 -4.06 16.99
C MET A 133 9.44 -2.73 17.33
N PRO A 134 8.19 -2.53 16.87
CA PRO A 134 7.44 -1.31 17.14
C PRO A 134 7.40 -0.96 18.63
N LYS A 135 7.77 0.27 18.97
CA LYS A 135 7.73 0.77 20.36
C LYS A 135 6.28 0.93 20.83
N PRO A 136 5.98 0.82 22.14
CA PRO A 136 4.65 1.12 22.66
C PRO A 136 4.12 2.48 22.18
N GLY A 137 2.86 2.52 21.77
CA GLY A 137 2.25 3.70 21.15
C GLY A 137 2.47 3.81 19.64
N SER A 138 3.14 2.83 19.01
CA SER A 138 3.11 2.64 17.55
C SER A 138 1.73 2.18 17.09
N HIS A 139 1.37 2.48 15.85
CA HIS A 139 0.04 2.17 15.29
C HIS A 139 0.14 1.59 13.89
N TYR A 140 -0.88 0.80 13.51
CA TYR A 140 -1.05 0.28 12.16
C TYR A 140 -2.27 0.90 11.49
N VAL A 141 -2.09 1.53 10.33
CA VAL A 141 -3.15 2.15 9.53
C VAL A 141 -3.46 1.24 8.35
N ARG A 142 -4.67 0.70 8.32
CA ARG A 142 -5.13 -0.21 7.26
C ARG A 142 -5.97 0.56 6.26
N SER A 143 -5.41 0.75 5.07
CA SER A 143 -5.98 1.54 3.97
C SER A 143 -6.23 0.67 2.73
N VAL A 144 -6.90 -0.46 2.95
CA VAL A 144 -7.34 -1.44 1.93
C VAL A 144 -8.82 -1.74 2.14
N CYS A 145 -9.48 -2.36 1.15
CA CYS A 145 -10.90 -2.67 1.24
C CYS A 145 -11.24 -3.58 2.43
N GLU A 146 -12.50 -3.49 2.85
CA GLU A 146 -13.08 -4.41 3.81
C GLU A 146 -13.19 -5.80 3.19
N PRO A 147 -13.05 -6.88 3.99
CA PRO A 147 -13.28 -8.23 3.51
C PRO A 147 -14.68 -8.40 2.93
N PHE A 148 -14.76 -8.92 1.71
CA PHE A 148 -16.03 -9.25 1.03
C PHE A 148 -16.15 -10.73 0.68
N ASN A 149 -15.15 -11.55 1.05
CA ASN A 149 -15.17 -12.99 0.91
C ASN A 149 -14.49 -13.67 2.11
N GLU A 150 -14.64 -14.99 2.21
CA GLU A 150 -14.11 -15.76 3.34
C GLU A 150 -12.59 -15.70 3.44
N GLU A 151 -11.87 -15.79 2.33
CA GLU A 151 -10.40 -15.74 2.29
C GLU A 151 -9.88 -14.44 2.90
N MET A 152 -10.47 -13.30 2.52
CA MET A 152 -10.12 -12.00 3.06
C MET A 152 -10.47 -11.87 4.55
N LEU A 153 -11.53 -12.54 5.04
CA LEU A 153 -11.83 -12.60 6.46
C LEU A 153 -10.77 -13.39 7.23
N PHE A 154 -10.20 -14.45 6.65
CA PHE A 154 -9.06 -15.15 7.24
C PHE A 154 -7.82 -14.27 7.29
N ASP A 155 -7.53 -13.53 6.22
CA ASP A 155 -6.37 -12.64 6.17
C ASP A 155 -6.50 -11.49 7.17
N GLU A 156 -7.67 -10.88 7.32
CA GLU A 156 -7.92 -9.86 8.33
C GLU A 156 -7.70 -10.40 9.75
N ARG A 157 -8.18 -11.61 10.05
CA ARG A 157 -7.91 -12.25 11.35
C ARG A 157 -6.41 -12.45 11.59
N ARG A 158 -5.66 -12.87 10.57
CA ARG A 158 -4.20 -13.02 10.68
C ARG A 158 -3.52 -11.68 10.93
N VAL A 159 -3.91 -10.62 10.22
CA VAL A 159 -3.37 -9.26 10.46
C VAL A 159 -3.64 -8.85 11.90
N ARG A 160 -4.87 -8.95 12.38
CA ARG A 160 -5.21 -8.58 13.76
C ARG A 160 -4.36 -9.34 14.78
N ASN A 161 -4.22 -10.64 14.63
CA ASN A 161 -3.40 -11.45 15.54
C ASN A 161 -1.93 -10.98 15.57
N TRP A 162 -1.37 -10.58 14.42
CA TRP A 162 -0.03 -9.99 14.36
C TRP A 162 0.04 -8.65 15.09
N LEU A 163 -0.95 -7.77 14.89
CA LEU A 163 -0.99 -6.47 15.55
C LEU A 163 -1.12 -6.59 17.07
N ASP A 164 -1.95 -7.52 17.54
CA ASP A 164 -2.10 -7.84 18.96
C ASP A 164 -0.79 -8.37 19.55
N LEU A 165 -0.14 -9.31 18.87
CA LEU A 165 1.14 -9.89 19.28
C LEU A 165 2.25 -8.83 19.41
N LEU A 166 2.25 -7.86 18.50
CA LEU A 166 3.28 -6.81 18.42
C LEU A 166 2.92 -5.53 19.19
N GLY A 167 1.78 -5.51 19.88
CA GLY A 167 1.34 -4.35 20.67
C GLY A 167 1.01 -3.11 19.82
N LEU A 168 0.63 -3.30 18.56
CA LEU A 168 0.19 -2.24 17.64
C LEU A 168 -1.31 -1.90 17.77
N GLY A 169 -2.05 -2.68 18.57
CA GLY A 169 -3.47 -2.50 18.81
C GLY A 169 -4.35 -2.75 17.59
N GLU A 170 -5.57 -2.22 17.61
CA GLU A 170 -6.46 -2.32 16.45
C GLU A 170 -5.98 -1.45 15.29
N ALA A 171 -6.12 -1.97 14.08
CA ALA A 171 -5.81 -1.21 12.89
C ALA A 171 -6.78 -0.03 12.75
N PHE A 172 -6.24 1.17 12.51
CA PHE A 172 -7.06 2.29 12.10
C PHE A 172 -7.50 2.09 10.64
N GLN A 173 -8.73 1.62 10.44
CA GLN A 173 -9.29 1.30 9.12
C GLN A 173 -9.70 2.59 8.40
N VAL A 174 -9.05 2.87 7.27
CA VAL A 174 -9.32 4.05 6.43
C VAL A 174 -9.39 3.63 4.96
N HIS A 175 -10.57 3.21 4.53
CA HIS A 175 -10.81 2.85 3.14
C HIS A 175 -11.78 3.83 2.48
N ALA A 176 -11.55 4.08 1.19
CA ALA A 176 -12.50 4.73 0.31
C ALA A 176 -12.60 3.81 -0.91
N SER A 177 -13.82 3.43 -1.29
CA SER A 177 -14.08 2.54 -2.42
C SER A 177 -13.45 3.10 -3.70
N GLY A 178 -12.79 2.25 -4.47
CA GLY A 178 -12.38 2.57 -5.85
C GLY A 178 -13.51 2.45 -6.87
N HIS A 179 -14.67 1.93 -6.45
CA HIS A 179 -15.86 1.80 -7.28
C HIS A 179 -16.80 2.99 -7.06
N ALA A 180 -17.36 3.50 -8.16
CA ALA A 180 -18.44 4.47 -8.12
C ALA A 180 -19.66 3.88 -7.39
N SER A 181 -20.22 4.68 -6.49
CA SER A 181 -21.45 4.37 -5.77
C SER A 181 -22.67 4.40 -6.70
N TYR A 182 -23.80 3.84 -6.25
CA TYR A 182 -25.04 3.86 -7.03
C TYR A 182 -25.45 5.27 -7.49
N PRO A 183 -25.45 6.32 -6.64
CA PRO A 183 -25.77 7.68 -7.08
C PRO A 183 -24.80 8.22 -8.15
N GLU A 184 -23.51 7.92 -8.03
CA GLU A 184 -22.49 8.34 -9.01
C GLU A 184 -22.66 7.61 -10.34
N LEU A 185 -22.93 6.30 -10.30
CA LEU A 185 -23.24 5.50 -11.50
C LEU A 185 -24.51 5.99 -12.18
N LYS A 186 -25.57 6.28 -11.42
CA LYS A 186 -26.83 6.80 -11.95
C LYS A 186 -26.60 8.15 -12.64
N LYS A 187 -25.91 9.07 -11.97
CA LYS A 187 -25.54 10.38 -12.55
C LYS A 187 -24.72 10.23 -13.83
N MET A 188 -23.73 9.33 -13.83
CA MET A 188 -22.92 9.05 -15.02
C MET A 188 -23.77 8.57 -16.20
N VAL A 189 -24.73 7.67 -15.96
CA VAL A 189 -25.66 7.17 -16.99
C VAL A 189 -26.56 8.31 -17.51
N GLU A 190 -27.08 9.16 -16.61
CA GLU A 190 -27.89 10.33 -16.98
C GLU A 190 -27.10 11.35 -17.81
N ASP A 191 -25.87 11.67 -17.39
CA ASP A 191 -25.00 12.65 -18.06
C ASP A 191 -24.54 12.17 -19.45
N ILE A 192 -24.22 10.88 -19.60
CA ILE A 192 -23.82 10.28 -20.88
C ILE A 192 -25.03 10.12 -21.81
N ASN A 193 -26.22 9.90 -21.24
CA ASN A 193 -27.47 9.57 -21.95
C ASN A 193 -27.27 8.50 -23.04
N PRO A 194 -26.78 7.30 -22.69
CA PRO A 194 -26.45 6.27 -23.67
C PRO A 194 -27.71 5.71 -24.33
N LYS A 195 -27.58 5.17 -25.55
CA LYS A 195 -28.69 4.45 -26.21
C LYS A 195 -28.98 3.09 -25.55
N LYS A 196 -27.99 2.51 -24.87
CA LYS A 196 -28.03 1.19 -24.25
C LYS A 196 -26.98 1.11 -23.13
N VAL A 197 -27.30 0.44 -22.03
CA VAL A 197 -26.38 0.16 -20.94
C VAL A 197 -26.11 -1.35 -20.85
N ILE A 198 -24.84 -1.73 -20.76
CA ILE A 198 -24.41 -3.13 -20.59
C ILE A 198 -23.54 -3.22 -19.34
N PRO A 199 -24.10 -3.59 -18.17
CA PRO A 199 -23.35 -3.67 -16.93
C PRO A 199 -22.35 -4.83 -16.97
N VAL A 200 -21.09 -4.55 -16.68
CA VAL A 200 -20.02 -5.54 -16.53
C VAL A 200 -19.34 -5.34 -15.17
N HIS A 201 -18.59 -6.35 -14.70
CA HIS A 201 -17.87 -6.28 -13.41
C HIS A 201 -18.78 -6.07 -12.18
N THR A 202 -19.99 -6.64 -12.22
CA THR A 202 -20.97 -6.63 -11.13
C THR A 202 -21.65 -7.99 -11.02
N GLU A 203 -21.99 -8.41 -9.80
CA GLU A 203 -22.81 -9.61 -9.53
C GLU A 203 -24.31 -9.35 -9.73
N HIS A 204 -24.71 -8.06 -9.79
CA HIS A 204 -26.11 -7.62 -9.84
C HIS A 204 -26.40 -6.71 -11.04
N PRO A 205 -26.20 -7.18 -12.30
CA PRO A 205 -26.44 -6.37 -13.50
C PRO A 205 -27.90 -5.92 -13.64
N GLU A 206 -28.85 -6.62 -13.03
CA GLU A 206 -30.27 -6.29 -13.03
C GLU A 206 -30.59 -4.94 -12.36
N LEU A 207 -29.77 -4.50 -11.40
CA LEU A 207 -30.00 -3.23 -10.70
C LEU A 207 -29.87 -2.00 -11.61
N PHE A 208 -29.13 -2.12 -12.72
CA PHE A 208 -28.97 -1.03 -13.68
C PHE A 208 -30.25 -0.71 -14.45
N LYS A 209 -31.25 -1.62 -14.46
CA LYS A 209 -32.59 -1.34 -15.01
C LYS A 209 -33.32 -0.20 -14.29
N GLN A 210 -32.87 0.15 -13.10
CA GLN A 210 -33.38 1.30 -12.35
C GLN A 210 -32.75 2.63 -12.79
N MET A 211 -31.68 2.58 -13.60
CA MET A 211 -30.93 3.74 -14.08
C MET A 211 -31.17 4.03 -15.57
N HIS A 212 -31.55 3.02 -16.37
CA HIS A 212 -31.77 3.16 -17.80
C HIS A 212 -32.80 2.16 -18.32
N ASP A 213 -33.63 2.58 -19.28
CA ASP A 213 -34.71 1.76 -19.83
C ASP A 213 -34.22 0.63 -20.75
N ASN A 214 -33.06 0.80 -21.39
CA ASN A 214 -32.47 -0.16 -22.33
C ASN A 214 -31.20 -0.78 -21.78
N VAL A 215 -31.36 -1.70 -20.83
CA VAL A 215 -30.26 -2.43 -20.18
C VAL A 215 -30.19 -3.87 -20.70
N GLU A 216 -29.03 -4.25 -21.21
CA GLU A 216 -28.71 -5.66 -21.51
C GLU A 216 -27.84 -6.23 -20.40
N CYS A 217 -28.34 -7.23 -19.70
CA CYS A 217 -27.58 -7.95 -18.70
C CYS A 217 -26.79 -9.07 -19.40
N PRO A 218 -25.46 -8.98 -19.50
CA PRO A 218 -24.66 -10.00 -20.18
C PRO A 218 -24.75 -11.32 -19.40
N LYS A 219 -24.87 -12.43 -20.13
CA LYS A 219 -24.76 -13.78 -19.56
C LYS A 219 -23.33 -14.27 -19.72
N LEU A 220 -22.74 -14.80 -18.65
CA LEU A 220 -21.52 -15.57 -18.74
C LEU A 220 -21.77 -16.74 -19.69
N ARG A 221 -21.01 -16.83 -20.79
CA ARG A 221 -20.97 -18.05 -21.58
C ARG A 221 -20.33 -19.12 -20.69
N ALA A 222 -21.10 -20.13 -20.31
CA ALA A 222 -20.52 -21.33 -19.72
C ALA A 222 -19.48 -21.86 -20.71
N GLN A 223 -18.24 -22.00 -20.24
CA GLN A 223 -17.17 -22.72 -20.96
C GLN A 223 -17.40 -24.22 -20.81
#